data_AF-A0A143BAR4-F1
#
_entry.id   AF-A0A143BAR4-F1
#
_cell.length_a   1.000
_cell.length_b   1.000
_cell.length_c   1.000
_cell.angle_alpha   90.00
_cell.angle_beta   90.00
_cell.angle_gamma   90.00
#
_symmetry.space_group_name_H-M   'P 1'
#
loop_
_entity.id
_entity.type
_entity.pdbx_description
1 polymer ?
#
loop_
_entity_poly.entity_id
_entity_poly.type
_entity_poly.pdbx_seq_one_letter_code
_entity_poly.pdbx_strand_id
1 'polypeptide(L)'
;MGLFSKMFGSEPQFPELGPDTEAAGRLEAIRGNLEELAKDISDPLEVIPGDGGAYVFIGKPPKKFGIAWIEGDEVKSFKSMMAEHNVTVQTLNRVSDELREAYQRHQEEARFRTTVADRAIVVTPSEPLEQEVRQILASMH
;
A
#
# COMPACT_ATOMS: atom_id res chain seq x y z
N MET A 1 12.59 25.21 -29.31
CA MET A 1 13.78 24.75 -28.57
C MET A 1 13.31 23.92 -27.39
N GLY A 2 13.54 22.61 -27.42
CA GLY A 2 13.08 21.67 -26.39
C GLY A 2 14.27 21.12 -25.61
N LEU A 3 14.38 21.49 -24.34
CA LEU A 3 15.35 20.95 -23.38
C LEU A 3 14.63 20.80 -22.01
N PHE A 4 13.55 20.03 -21.96
CA PHE A 4 12.97 19.48 -20.71
C PHE A 4 13.68 18.18 -20.31
N SER A 5 14.99 18.10 -20.53
CA SER A 5 15.77 16.86 -20.47
C SER A 5 16.21 16.45 -19.06
N LYS A 6 15.56 16.88 -17.97
CA LYS A 6 16.09 16.62 -16.60
C LYS A 6 15.12 16.30 -15.46
N MET A 7 13.82 16.05 -15.66
CA MET A 7 12.91 15.79 -14.52
C MET A 7 11.99 14.57 -14.68
N PHE A 8 12.28 13.64 -15.59
CA PHE A 8 11.60 12.35 -15.68
C PHE A 8 12.52 11.23 -15.23
N GLY A 9 12.22 10.63 -14.08
CA GLY A 9 12.35 9.19 -13.90
C GLY A 9 13.66 8.65 -13.32
N SER A 10 14.15 9.20 -12.22
CA SER A 10 14.71 8.31 -11.19
C SER A 10 13.62 8.15 -10.15
N GLU A 11 12.83 7.08 -10.23
CA GLU A 11 12.13 6.57 -9.05
C GLU A 11 13.12 6.58 -7.88
N PRO A 12 12.74 7.01 -6.66
CA PRO A 12 13.62 6.91 -5.52
C PRO A 12 14.16 5.48 -5.50
N GLN A 13 15.47 5.32 -5.65
CA GLN A 13 16.09 4.01 -5.50
C GLN A 13 16.09 3.72 -4.01
N PHE A 14 14.95 3.22 -3.55
CA PHE A 14 14.81 2.73 -2.20
C PHE A 14 15.80 1.58 -2.01
N PRO A 15 16.46 1.50 -0.84
CA PRO A 15 17.30 0.35 -0.53
C PRO A 15 16.53 -0.95 -0.70
N GLU A 16 17.21 -2.03 -1.09
CA GLU A 16 16.59 -3.34 -1.14
C GLU A 16 16.17 -3.79 0.26
N LEU A 17 15.01 -4.45 0.34
CA LEU A 17 14.56 -5.05 1.59
C LEU A 17 15.47 -6.22 1.94
N GLY A 18 16.13 -6.15 3.10
CA GLY A 18 16.97 -7.25 3.58
C GLY A 18 16.13 -8.51 3.85
N PRO A 19 16.60 -9.71 3.46
CA PRO A 19 15.84 -10.96 3.62
C PRO A 19 15.63 -11.37 5.07
N ASP A 20 16.53 -10.96 5.97
CA ASP A 20 16.50 -11.30 7.40
C ASP A 20 15.72 -10.28 8.25
N THR A 21 14.91 -9.43 7.63
CA THR A 21 14.10 -8.41 8.32
C THR A 21 12.72 -8.95 8.69
N GLU A 22 12.13 -8.43 9.76
CA GLU A 22 10.75 -8.76 10.15
C GLU A 22 9.75 -8.44 9.03
N ALA A 23 9.97 -7.33 8.33
CA ALA A 23 9.17 -6.92 7.18
C ALA A 23 9.25 -7.94 6.02
N ALA A 24 10.41 -8.55 5.77
CA ALA A 24 10.54 -9.61 4.77
C ALA A 24 9.77 -10.87 5.19
N GLY A 25 9.86 -11.26 6.46
CA GLY A 25 9.08 -12.38 7.00
C GLY A 25 7.56 -12.16 6.89
N ARG A 26 7.09 -10.94 7.21
CA ARG A 26 5.68 -10.56 7.05
C ARG A 26 5.23 -10.57 5.59
N LEU A 27 6.07 -10.07 4.67
CA LEU A 27 5.77 -10.12 3.24
C LEU A 27 5.66 -11.56 2.73
N GLU A 28 6.52 -12.45 3.19
CA GLU A 28 6.51 -13.85 2.76
C GLU A 28 5.22 -14.56 3.20
N ALA A 29 4.71 -14.25 4.40
CA ALA A 29 3.45 -14.80 4.90
C ALA A 29 2.23 -14.45 4.04
N ILE A 30 2.26 -13.31 3.33
CA ILE A 30 1.17 -12.83 2.47
C ILE A 30 1.54 -12.89 0.98
N ARG A 31 2.63 -13.57 0.64
CA ARG A 31 3.22 -13.55 -0.71
C ARG A 31 2.23 -13.97 -1.79
N GLY A 32 1.46 -15.04 -1.55
CA GLY A 32 0.46 -15.53 -2.50
C GLY A 32 -0.56 -14.45 -2.88
N ASN A 33 -1.13 -13.78 -1.88
CA ASN A 33 -2.10 -12.70 -2.05
C ASN A 33 -1.48 -11.48 -2.74
N LEU A 34 -0.24 -11.13 -2.40
CA LEU A 34 0.49 -10.05 -3.08
C LEU A 34 0.80 -10.38 -4.54
N GLU A 35 1.15 -11.63 -4.86
CA GLU A 35 1.40 -12.06 -6.24
C GLU A 35 0.13 -12.02 -7.10
N GLU A 36 -1.01 -12.42 -6.55
CA GLU A 36 -2.29 -12.30 -7.24
C GLU A 36 -2.65 -10.82 -7.49
N LEU A 37 -2.55 -9.99 -6.45
CA LEU A 37 -2.79 -8.54 -6.55
C LEU A 37 -1.84 -7.88 -7.57
N ALA A 38 -0.58 -8.29 -7.60
CA ALA A 38 0.43 -7.77 -8.52
C ALA A 38 0.19 -8.16 -9.98
N LYS A 39 -0.50 -9.29 -10.24
CA LYS A 39 -0.90 -9.74 -11.59
C LYS A 39 -2.12 -8.97 -12.09
N ASP A 40 -3.08 -8.71 -11.21
CA ASP A 40 -4.34 -8.07 -11.59
C ASP A 40 -4.25 -6.54 -11.73
N ILE A 41 -3.31 -5.93 -11.01
CA ILE A 41 -3.17 -4.48 -10.92
C ILE A 41 -1.92 -4.01 -11.65
N SER A 42 -2.03 -3.15 -12.66
CA SER A 42 -0.87 -2.56 -13.34
C SER A 42 -0.22 -1.38 -12.60
N ASP A 43 -0.96 -0.73 -11.70
CA ASP A 43 -0.52 0.46 -10.96
C ASP A 43 0.48 0.13 -9.84
N PRO A 44 1.50 0.98 -9.58
CA PRO A 44 2.53 0.71 -8.57
C PRO A 44 1.96 0.30 -7.21
N LEU A 45 2.64 -0.64 -6.53
CA LEU A 45 2.21 -1.16 -5.23
C LEU A 45 3.19 -0.73 -4.14
N GLU A 46 2.64 -0.19 -3.05
CA GLU A 46 3.35 0.09 -1.81
C GLU A 46 2.68 -0.68 -0.67
N VAL A 47 3.45 -1.55 -0.02
CA VAL A 47 2.99 -2.48 1.01
C VAL A 47 3.46 -2.01 2.38
N ILE A 48 2.53 -1.92 3.33
CA ILE A 48 2.80 -1.68 4.74
C ILE A 48 2.52 -2.99 5.48
N PRO A 49 3.57 -3.75 5.83
CA PRO A 49 3.42 -5.03 6.52
C PRO A 49 3.01 -4.81 7.98
N GLY A 50 1.93 -5.47 8.40
CA GLY A 50 1.41 -5.42 9.78
C GLY A 50 1.42 -6.79 10.45
N ASP A 51 0.95 -6.82 11.70
CA ASP A 51 0.75 -8.08 12.43
C ASP A 51 -0.56 -8.73 11.98
N GLY A 52 -0.48 -9.92 11.38
CA GLY A 52 -1.65 -10.66 10.86
C GLY A 52 -2.19 -10.21 9.50
N GLY A 53 -1.50 -9.31 8.79
CA GLY A 53 -1.94 -8.81 7.49
C GLY A 53 -1.03 -7.75 6.87
N ALA A 54 -1.52 -7.06 5.85
CA ALA A 54 -0.85 -5.88 5.29
C ALA A 54 -1.80 -4.92 4.59
N TYR A 55 -1.39 -3.67 4.51
CA TYR A 55 -2.10 -2.63 3.74
C TYR A 55 -1.32 -2.33 2.47
N VAL A 56 -2.02 -2.28 1.34
CA VAL A 56 -1.43 -2.06 0.02
C VAL A 56 -2.01 -0.80 -0.59
N PHE A 57 -1.18 0.24 -0.69
CA PHE A 57 -1.47 1.42 -1.48
C PHE A 57 -1.21 1.11 -2.95
N ILE A 58 -2.21 1.38 -3.79
CA ILE A 58 -2.18 1.12 -5.23
C ILE A 58 -2.12 2.46 -5.96
N GLY A 59 -1.06 2.73 -6.72
CA GLY A 59 -0.89 3.96 -7.49
C GLY A 59 0.20 4.87 -6.93
N LYS A 60 -0.11 6.16 -6.81
CA LYS A 60 0.84 7.21 -6.38
C LYS A 60 0.26 8.01 -5.21
N PRO A 61 0.27 7.45 -3.98
CA PRO A 61 -0.08 8.20 -2.79
C PRO A 61 0.88 9.39 -2.60
N PRO A 62 0.43 10.54 -2.04
CA PRO A 62 -0.93 10.84 -1.58
C PRO A 62 -1.89 11.32 -2.69
N LYS A 63 -1.46 11.38 -3.96
CA LYS A 63 -2.24 12.04 -5.03
C LYS A 63 -3.39 11.18 -5.55
N LYS A 64 -3.07 10.10 -6.25
CA LYS A 64 -4.05 9.19 -6.86
C LYS A 64 -3.70 7.79 -6.41
N PHE A 65 -4.50 7.27 -5.50
CA PHE A 65 -4.28 5.94 -4.96
C PHE A 65 -5.61 5.23 -4.72
N GLY A 66 -5.58 3.90 -4.85
CA GLY A 66 -6.51 3.01 -4.20
C GLY A 66 -5.86 2.38 -2.98
N ILE A 67 -6.66 1.67 -2.19
CA ILE A 67 -6.17 0.84 -1.09
C ILE A 67 -6.79 -0.55 -1.18
N ALA A 68 -5.95 -1.55 -0.96
CA ALA A 68 -6.33 -2.91 -0.65
C ALA A 68 -5.69 -3.30 0.67
N TRP A 69 -6.25 -4.28 1.37
CA TRP A 69 -5.61 -4.85 2.55
C TRP A 69 -5.84 -6.35 2.60
N ILE A 70 -4.86 -7.04 3.15
CA ILE A 70 -4.83 -8.48 3.28
C ILE A 70 -5.08 -8.79 4.74
N GLU A 71 -6.13 -9.55 5.01
CA GLU A 71 -6.51 -9.99 6.35
C GLU A 71 -6.71 -11.51 6.31
N GLY A 72 -5.78 -12.26 6.91
CA GLY A 72 -5.70 -13.70 6.70
C GLY A 72 -5.46 -14.05 5.23
N ASP A 73 -6.34 -14.88 4.66
CA ASP A 73 -6.28 -15.31 3.26
C ASP A 73 -7.11 -14.41 2.31
N GLU A 74 -7.79 -13.39 2.82
CA GLU A 74 -8.68 -12.53 2.01
C GLU A 74 -8.02 -11.20 1.63
N VAL A 75 -8.19 -10.80 0.37
CA VAL A 75 -7.84 -9.46 -0.13
C VAL A 75 -9.08 -8.59 -0.17
N LYS A 76 -9.13 -7.58 0.68
CA LYS A 76 -10.23 -6.60 0.75
C LYS A 76 -9.83 -5.30 0.07
N SER A 77 -10.83 -4.58 -0.44
CA SER A 77 -10.67 -3.29 -1.08
C SER A 77 -11.90 -2.41 -0.84
N PHE A 78 -11.81 -1.12 -1.15
CA PHE A 78 -12.99 -0.25 -1.12
C PHE A 78 -14.15 -0.75 -2.02
N LYS A 79 -13.82 -1.43 -3.12
CA LYS A 79 -14.82 -2.02 -4.01
C LYS A 79 -15.56 -3.17 -3.34
N SER A 80 -14.85 -4.07 -2.65
CA SER A 80 -15.50 -5.17 -1.91
C SER A 80 -16.31 -4.64 -0.74
N MET A 81 -15.82 -3.62 -0.02
CA MET A 81 -16.57 -2.99 1.07
C MET A 81 -17.90 -2.36 0.64
N MET A 82 -17.96 -1.70 -0.52
CA MET A 82 -19.24 -1.21 -1.04
C MET A 82 -20.21 -2.34 -1.38
N ALA A 83 -19.70 -3.44 -1.95
CA ALA A 83 -20.52 -4.57 -2.36
C ALA A 83 -21.06 -5.38 -1.17
N GLU A 84 -20.25 -5.54 -0.12
CA GLU A 84 -20.55 -6.42 1.02
C GLU A 84 -21.24 -5.68 2.17
N HIS A 85 -20.83 -4.45 2.46
CA HIS A 85 -21.25 -3.70 3.65
C HIS A 85 -22.12 -2.48 3.33
N ASN A 86 -22.49 -2.28 2.06
CA ASN A 86 -23.30 -1.14 1.60
C ASN A 86 -22.72 0.22 2.05
N VAL A 87 -21.40 0.29 2.17
CA VAL A 87 -20.66 1.50 2.57
C VAL A 87 -20.94 2.60 1.55
N THR A 88 -21.34 3.77 2.04
CA THR A 88 -21.65 4.90 1.15
C THR A 88 -20.39 5.47 0.52
N VAL A 89 -20.54 6.04 -0.68
CA VAL A 89 -19.46 6.77 -1.37
C VAL A 89 -18.93 7.92 -0.50
N GLN A 90 -19.79 8.56 0.30
CA GLN A 90 -19.37 9.61 1.23
C GLN A 90 -18.44 9.08 2.32
N THR A 91 -18.73 7.91 2.89
CA THR A 91 -17.86 7.26 3.88
C THR A 91 -16.51 6.92 3.26
N LEU A 92 -16.50 6.36 2.05
CA LEU A 92 -15.25 6.04 1.35
C LEU A 92 -14.41 7.28 1.04
N ASN A 93 -15.04 8.39 0.64
CA ASN A 93 -14.32 9.64 0.39
C ASN A 93 -13.67 10.16 1.68
N ARG A 94 -14.41 10.16 2.81
CA ARG A 94 -13.86 10.55 4.12
C ARG A 94 -12.65 9.68 4.49
N VAL A 95 -12.78 8.37 4.39
CA VAL A 95 -11.72 7.41 4.73
C VAL A 95 -10.53 7.60 3.78
N SER A 96 -10.77 7.82 2.49
CA SER A 96 -9.70 8.11 1.53
C SER A 96 -8.95 9.40 1.85
N ASP A 97 -9.63 10.42 2.36
CA ASP A 97 -9.00 11.68 2.77
C ASP A 97 -8.19 11.48 4.06
N GLU A 98 -8.70 10.73 5.03
CA GLU A 98 -7.96 10.38 6.26
C GLU A 98 -6.71 9.55 5.95
N LEU A 99 -6.80 8.55 5.07
CA LEU A 99 -5.64 7.76 4.61
C LEU A 99 -4.61 8.64 3.90
N ARG A 100 -5.07 9.64 3.13
CA ARG A 100 -4.19 10.60 2.47
C ARG A 100 -3.40 11.41 3.49
N GLU A 101 -4.07 11.91 4.53
CA GLU A 101 -3.44 12.67 5.61
C GLU A 101 -2.47 11.81 6.42
N ALA A 102 -2.85 10.58 6.76
CA ALA A 102 -1.98 9.62 7.42
C ALA A 102 -0.71 9.36 6.60
N TYR A 103 -0.86 9.05 5.32
CA TYR A 103 0.28 8.83 4.43
C TYR A 103 1.22 10.06 4.37
N GLN A 104 0.67 11.28 4.33
CA GLN A 104 1.46 12.51 4.33
C GLN A 104 2.24 12.70 5.63
N ARG A 105 1.65 12.34 6.78
CA ARG A 105 2.31 12.44 8.09
C ARG A 105 3.47 11.44 8.24
N HIS A 106 3.37 10.29 7.58
CA HIS A 106 4.39 9.24 7.59
C HIS A 106 5.22 9.20 6.29
N GLN A 107 5.27 10.32 5.55
CA GLN A 107 6.01 10.36 4.28
C GLN A 107 7.53 10.24 4.45
N GLU A 108 8.05 10.52 5.64
CA GLU A 108 9.48 10.47 5.95
C GLU A 108 9.94 9.09 6.44
N GLU A 109 9.02 8.14 6.56
CA GLU A 109 9.32 6.76 6.95
C GLU A 109 10.24 6.05 5.96
N ALA A 110 11.01 5.11 6.50
CA ALA A 110 11.91 4.29 5.70
C ALA A 110 11.12 3.45 4.69
N ARG A 111 11.56 3.51 3.44
CA ARG A 111 10.99 2.73 2.33
C ARG A 111 12.05 1.86 1.73
N PHE A 112 11.65 0.65 1.38
CA PHE A 112 12.48 -0.37 0.79
C PHE A 112 11.85 -0.83 -0.52
N ARG A 113 12.65 -1.48 -1.37
CA ARG A 113 12.17 -2.12 -2.59
C ARG A 113 12.39 -3.61 -2.50
N THR A 114 11.43 -4.37 -3.00
CA THR A 114 11.58 -5.80 -3.24
C THR A 114 10.87 -6.21 -4.53
N THR A 115 11.03 -7.46 -4.94
CA THR A 115 10.40 -8.02 -6.13
C THR A 115 9.43 -9.14 -5.76
N VAL A 116 8.19 -9.03 -6.22
CA VAL A 116 7.13 -10.04 -6.06
C VAL A 116 6.53 -10.30 -7.44
N ALA A 117 6.43 -11.58 -7.86
CA ALA A 117 6.00 -11.97 -9.21
C ALA A 117 6.68 -11.16 -10.36
N ASP A 118 8.02 -11.08 -10.32
CA ASP A 118 8.84 -10.33 -11.30
C ASP A 118 8.57 -8.82 -11.34
N ARG A 119 7.86 -8.30 -10.34
CA ARG A 119 7.48 -6.89 -10.27
C ARG A 119 8.06 -6.22 -9.03
N ALA A 120 8.63 -5.04 -9.27
CA ALA A 120 9.09 -4.17 -8.19
C ALA A 120 7.91 -3.64 -7.38
N ILE A 121 7.97 -3.82 -6.06
CA ILE A 121 7.05 -3.22 -5.09
C ILE A 121 7.85 -2.42 -4.06
N VAL A 122 7.19 -1.42 -3.49
CA VAL A 122 7.72 -0.63 -2.37
C VAL A 122 7.22 -1.23 -1.07
N VAL A 123 8.05 -1.27 -0.04
CA VAL A 123 7.71 -1.75 1.30
C VAL A 123 8.01 -0.66 2.29
N THR A 124 7.00 -0.27 3.08
CA THR A 124 7.09 0.76 4.11
C THR A 124 6.84 0.11 5.46
N PRO A 125 7.86 -0.46 6.11
CA PRO A 125 7.73 -1.12 7.41
C PRO A 125 7.63 -0.09 8.53
N SER A 126 6.48 0.57 8.62
CA SER A 126 6.18 1.57 9.64
C SER A 126 5.00 1.11 10.48
N GLU A 127 5.28 0.78 11.75
CA GLU A 127 4.25 0.43 12.72
C GLU A 127 3.29 1.62 13.01
N PRO A 128 3.75 2.87 13.16
CA PRO A 128 2.84 4.01 13.31
C PRO A 128 1.87 4.17 12.13
N LEU A 129 2.37 4.03 10.90
CA LEU A 129 1.52 4.11 9.70
C LEU A 129 0.55 2.92 9.62
N GLU A 130 0.99 1.72 9.94
CA GLU A 130 0.14 0.52 10.01
C GLU A 130 -1.03 0.72 10.98
N GLN A 131 -0.74 1.11 12.22
CA GLN A 131 -1.75 1.27 13.26
C GLN A 131 -2.79 2.33 12.87
N GLU A 132 -2.33 3.41 12.25
CA GLU A 132 -3.19 4.50 11.82
C GLU A 132 -4.07 4.11 10.63
N VAL A 133 -3.51 3.48 9.61
CA VAL A 133 -4.29 2.95 8.47
C VAL A 133 -5.34 1.96 8.96
N ARG A 134 -4.97 1.07 9.91
CA ARG A 134 -5.90 0.13 10.55
C ARG A 134 -7.06 0.85 11.24
N GLN A 135 -6.78 1.87 12.05
CA GLN A 135 -7.81 2.63 12.76
C GLN A 135 -8.76 3.35 11.79
N ILE A 136 -8.21 3.95 10.73
CA ILE A 136 -8.98 4.65 9.71
C ILE A 136 -9.93 3.67 8.98
N LEU A 137 -9.42 2.49 8.59
CA LEU A 137 -10.23 1.47 7.94
C LEU A 137 -11.28 0.86 8.88
N ALA A 138 -10.96 0.68 10.16
CA ALA A 138 -11.92 0.21 11.16
C ALA A 138 -13.09 1.19 11.36
N SER A 139 -12.93 2.49 11.02
CA SER A 139 -14.00 3.49 11.08
C SER A 139 -15.03 3.40 9.94
N MET A 140 -14.86 2.46 9.01
CA MET A 140 -15.81 2.22 7.90
C MET A 140 -17.02 1.37 8.28
N HIS A 141 -16.97 0.67 9.42
CA HIS A 141 -18.00 -0.22 9.94
C HIS A 141 -18.92 0.50 10.93
#